data_AF-A0A6B1HU95-F1
#
_entry.id   AF-A0A6B1HU95-F1
#
_cell.length_a   1.000
_cell.length_b   1.000
_cell.length_c   1.000
_cell.angle_alpha   90.00
_cell.angle_beta   90.00
_cell.angle_gamma   90.00
#
_symmetry.space_group_name_H-M   'P 1'
#
loop_
_entity.id
_entity.type
_entity.pdbx_description
1 polymer ?
#
loop_
_entity_poly.entity_id
_entity_poly.type
_entity_poly.pdbx_seq_one_letter_code
_entity_poly.pdbx_strand_id
1 'polypeptide(L)'
;MLGSKNRNPNQEIEEYRDLMQVPDRFENGFTIKAILGVLFVAFIMVPGNMYLSLMIGGSLGAAAEWVTIILFAEITKRSFSSLRRQEVYVLFYVAGSLIAAETGAFEGLLYNQYLVQSPAAKQFGIAKLIPGWVAPQPDSFAIIERTFLHSDWAMPIVLLVLGMIIWRINWFTMSYALFRLTSDYERLPFPFAPVNAQGATALAETTQGVETWRWRVFSAGAMIGLVFGTIYVALPAITGALLTEPIQLIPIPFVDFTQVTGNFIPATPLGFTAHLGPIFVGLVVPFWGVVGTFIGLVAAAVANPLLYTWTPAWREEPYLNLWQQGMGTIET
;
A
#
# COMPACT_ATOMS: atom_id res chain seq x y z
N MET A 1 -32.04 -8.75 12.46
CA MET A 1 -32.29 -8.56 11.01
C MET A 1 -32.03 -9.86 10.24
N LEU A 2 -32.77 -10.91 10.54
CA LEU A 2 -32.65 -12.24 9.90
C LEU A 2 -34.06 -12.71 9.56
N GLY A 3 -34.42 -12.65 8.28
CA GLY A 3 -35.74 -13.10 7.85
C GLY A 3 -36.21 -12.47 6.54
N SER A 4 -35.63 -12.88 5.42
CA SER A 4 -36.34 -12.82 4.13
C SER A 4 -35.96 -14.05 3.31
N LYS A 5 -36.94 -14.91 3.06
CA LYS A 5 -36.85 -16.19 2.34
C LYS A 5 -36.64 -16.05 0.83
N ASN A 6 -36.38 -14.85 0.32
CA ASN A 6 -36.38 -14.55 -1.13
C ASN A 6 -35.19 -13.67 -1.57
N ARG A 7 -34.05 -13.74 -0.88
CA ARG A 7 -32.83 -13.09 -1.40
C ARG A 7 -32.25 -13.94 -2.53
N ASN A 8 -32.23 -13.38 -3.73
CA ASN A 8 -31.43 -13.90 -4.84
C ASN A 8 -30.00 -14.13 -4.29
N PRO A 9 -29.44 -15.36 -4.36
CA PRO A 9 -28.08 -15.62 -3.90
C PRO A 9 -27.04 -14.69 -4.55
N ASN A 10 -27.37 -14.18 -5.74
CA ASN A 10 -26.55 -13.27 -6.52
C ASN A 10 -26.95 -11.79 -6.39
N GLN A 11 -27.82 -11.43 -5.42
CA GLN A 11 -28.27 -10.04 -5.23
C GLN A 11 -27.09 -9.07 -5.06
N GLU A 12 -26.08 -9.47 -4.27
CA GLU A 12 -24.87 -8.66 -4.08
C GLU A 12 -24.08 -8.51 -5.39
N ILE A 13 -23.96 -9.58 -6.17
CA ILE A 13 -23.29 -9.57 -7.47
C ILE A 13 -23.96 -8.60 -8.44
N GLU A 14 -25.30 -8.57 -8.46
CA GLU A 14 -26.07 -7.63 -9.29
C GLU A 14 -25.86 -6.18 -8.82
N GLU A 15 -25.87 -5.93 -7.51
CA GLU A 15 -25.60 -4.61 -6.94
C GLU A 15 -24.22 -4.08 -7.35
N TYR A 16 -23.16 -4.89 -7.26
CA TYR A 16 -21.82 -4.51 -7.72
C TYR A 16 -21.72 -4.28 -9.24
N ARG A 17 -22.51 -5.02 -10.03
CA ARG A 17 -22.56 -4.85 -11.49
C ARG A 17 -23.22 -3.52 -11.88
N ASP A 18 -24.23 -3.10 -11.12
CA ASP A 18 -25.00 -1.89 -11.40
C ASP A 18 -24.38 -0.61 -10.81
N LEU A 19 -23.27 -0.72 -10.04
CA LEU A 19 -22.55 0.44 -9.49
C LEU A 19 -22.05 1.42 -10.56
N MET A 20 -21.73 0.94 -11.76
CA MET A 20 -21.27 1.80 -12.85
C MET A 20 -21.76 1.28 -14.20
N GLN A 21 -22.64 2.06 -14.82
CA GLN A 21 -23.09 1.78 -16.17
C GLN A 21 -22.04 2.22 -17.20
N VAL A 22 -21.96 1.47 -18.30
CA VAL A 22 -21.05 1.78 -19.41
C VAL A 22 -21.50 3.11 -20.04
N PRO A 23 -20.61 4.10 -20.17
CA PRO A 23 -20.97 5.38 -20.77
C PRO A 23 -21.18 5.25 -22.29
N ASP A 24 -22.11 6.03 -22.83
CA ASP A 24 -22.41 6.05 -24.27
C ASP A 24 -21.25 6.60 -25.12
N ARG A 25 -20.35 7.38 -24.51
CA ARG A 25 -19.20 8.00 -25.18
C ARG A 25 -17.95 7.95 -24.30
N PHE A 26 -16.83 7.59 -24.93
CA PHE A 26 -15.50 7.67 -24.33
C PHE A 26 -14.81 8.96 -24.76
N GLU A 27 -14.25 9.70 -23.80
CA GLU A 27 -13.46 10.90 -24.07
C GLU A 27 -11.99 10.65 -23.72
N ASN A 28 -11.09 11.42 -24.35
CA ASN A 28 -9.66 11.31 -24.11
C ASN A 28 -9.25 12.05 -22.81
N GLY A 29 -8.57 11.35 -21.90
CA GLY A 29 -7.95 11.91 -20.69
C GLY A 29 -6.46 12.26 -20.84
N PHE A 30 -5.83 11.87 -21.95
CA PHE A 30 -4.43 12.14 -22.22
C PHE A 30 -4.27 13.55 -22.81
N THR A 31 -4.14 14.53 -21.93
CA THR A 31 -3.97 15.95 -22.29
C THR A 31 -2.66 16.50 -21.72
N ILE A 32 -2.28 17.72 -22.13
CA ILE A 32 -1.12 18.42 -21.57
C ILE A 32 -1.26 18.62 -20.05
N LYS A 33 -2.49 18.78 -19.53
CA LYS A 33 -2.74 18.89 -18.08
C LYS A 33 -2.42 17.59 -17.37
N ALA A 34 -2.82 16.45 -17.94
CA ALA A 34 -2.46 15.15 -17.42
C ALA A 34 -0.93 14.95 -17.42
N ILE A 35 -0.24 15.32 -18.49
CA ILE A 35 1.24 15.25 -18.56
C ILE A 35 1.88 16.10 -17.45
N LEU A 36 1.43 17.34 -17.27
CA LEU A 36 1.94 18.22 -16.20
C LEU A 36 1.68 17.63 -14.81
N GLY A 37 0.52 17.00 -14.59
CA GLY A 37 0.23 16.33 -13.33
C GLY A 37 1.08 15.07 -13.10
N VAL A 38 1.42 14.33 -14.16
CA VAL A 38 2.38 13.21 -14.08
C VAL A 38 3.77 13.72 -13.70
N LEU A 39 4.23 14.84 -14.28
CA LEU A 39 5.50 15.45 -13.88
C LEU A 39 5.47 15.94 -12.42
N PHE A 40 4.34 16.48 -11.97
CA PHE A 40 4.14 16.83 -10.57
C PHE A 40 4.28 15.61 -9.65
N VAL A 41 3.65 14.48 -9.99
CA VAL A 41 3.82 13.21 -9.26
C VAL A 41 5.30 12.81 -9.21
N ALA A 42 5.96 12.78 -10.37
CA ALA A 42 7.31 12.26 -10.50
C ALA A 42 8.37 13.12 -9.78
N PHE A 43 8.24 14.45 -9.79
CA PHE A 43 9.25 15.33 -9.21
C PHE A 43 8.97 15.75 -7.76
N ILE A 44 7.71 15.66 -7.29
CA ILE A 44 7.34 16.14 -5.96
C ILE A 44 6.87 14.99 -5.07
N MET A 45 5.88 14.23 -5.53
CA MET A 45 5.26 13.19 -4.69
C MET A 45 6.17 11.99 -4.50
N VAL A 46 6.84 11.56 -5.56
CA VAL A 46 7.76 10.42 -5.53
C VAL A 46 8.94 10.66 -4.57
N PRO A 47 9.73 11.75 -4.69
CA PRO A 47 10.82 12.00 -3.74
C PRO A 47 10.33 12.19 -2.30
N GLY A 48 9.16 12.80 -2.12
CA GLY A 48 8.52 12.93 -0.80
C GLY A 48 8.17 11.57 -0.19
N ASN A 49 7.63 10.65 -0.98
CA ASN A 49 7.33 9.29 -0.54
C ASN A 49 8.60 8.52 -0.17
N MET A 50 9.64 8.60 -1.00
CA MET A 50 10.94 7.97 -0.72
C MET A 50 11.54 8.47 0.60
N TYR A 51 11.48 9.78 0.84
CA TYR A 51 11.98 10.35 2.09
C TYR A 51 11.23 9.81 3.31
N LEU A 52 9.90 9.77 3.26
CA LEU A 52 9.08 9.23 4.36
C LEU A 52 9.35 7.74 4.58
N SER A 53 9.47 6.97 3.50
CA SER A 53 9.78 5.54 3.58
C SER A 53 11.13 5.27 4.21
N LEU A 54 12.18 5.99 3.79
CA LEU A 54 13.53 5.81 4.32
C LEU A 54 13.71 6.38 5.74
N MET A 55 13.05 7.48 6.08
CA MET A 55 13.23 8.17 7.36
C MET A 55 12.37 7.58 8.49
N ILE A 56 11.12 7.22 8.18
CA ILE A 56 10.11 6.83 9.17
C ILE A 56 9.77 5.33 9.03
N GLY A 57 10.29 4.65 8.00
CA GLY A 57 9.94 3.25 7.70
C GLY A 57 8.51 3.11 7.19
N GLY A 58 7.85 4.21 6.83
CA GLY A 58 6.45 4.26 6.43
C GLY A 58 6.27 4.92 5.07
N SER A 59 5.41 4.35 4.21
CA SER A 59 5.04 4.96 2.94
C SER A 59 3.81 5.86 3.09
N LEU A 60 3.60 6.78 2.15
CA LEU A 60 2.34 7.52 2.03
C LEU A 60 1.14 6.58 1.71
N GLY A 61 1.41 5.31 1.37
CA GLY A 61 0.43 4.26 1.13
C GLY A 61 -0.55 4.59 0.00
N ALA A 62 -1.69 3.91 -0.02
CA ALA A 62 -2.76 4.17 -0.99
C ALA A 62 -3.37 5.58 -0.87
N ALA A 63 -3.15 6.28 0.26
CA ALA A 63 -3.61 7.65 0.45
C ALA A 63 -2.82 8.67 -0.41
N ALA A 64 -1.57 8.35 -0.75
CA ALA A 64 -0.68 9.21 -1.53
C ALA A 64 -1.28 9.60 -2.89
N GLU A 65 -1.91 8.64 -3.56
CA GLU A 65 -2.54 8.80 -4.88
C GLU A 65 -3.64 9.87 -4.82
N TRP A 66 -4.52 9.75 -3.83
CA TRP A 66 -5.63 10.67 -3.63
C TRP A 66 -5.17 12.07 -3.24
N VAL A 67 -4.19 12.18 -2.35
CA VAL A 67 -3.59 13.46 -1.96
C VAL A 67 -2.95 14.16 -3.17
N THR A 68 -2.26 13.41 -4.02
CA THR A 68 -1.66 13.94 -5.25
C THR A 68 -2.70 14.57 -6.16
N ILE A 69 -3.82 13.88 -6.39
CA ILE A 69 -4.91 14.38 -7.22
C ILE A 69 -5.52 15.63 -6.61
N ILE A 70 -5.76 15.64 -5.30
CA ILE A 70 -6.35 16.79 -4.60
C ILE A 70 -5.44 18.01 -4.71
N LEU A 71 -4.14 17.86 -4.47
CA LEU A 71 -3.17 18.95 -4.59
C LEU A 71 -3.09 19.46 -6.04
N PHE A 72 -3.03 18.57 -7.02
CA PHE A 72 -2.97 18.96 -8.41
C PHE A 72 -4.26 19.63 -8.90
N ALA A 73 -5.42 19.15 -8.45
CA ALA A 73 -6.72 19.77 -8.72
C ALA A 73 -6.79 21.19 -8.13
N GLU A 74 -6.27 21.38 -6.91
CA GLU A 74 -6.22 22.68 -6.24
C GLU A 74 -5.30 23.67 -6.98
N ILE A 75 -4.13 23.22 -7.44
CA ILE A 75 -3.22 24.03 -8.28
C ILE A 75 -3.94 24.41 -9.58
N THR A 76 -4.55 23.44 -10.26
CA THR A 76 -5.24 23.65 -11.53
C THR A 76 -6.39 24.66 -11.38
N LYS A 77 -7.16 24.56 -10.29
CA LYS A 77 -8.24 25.49 -9.94
C LYS A 77 -7.73 26.92 -9.71
N ARG A 78 -6.59 27.07 -9.02
CA ARG A 78 -5.93 28.38 -8.81
C ARG A 78 -5.38 28.99 -10.10
N SER A 79 -5.04 28.15 -11.09
CA SER A 79 -4.68 28.59 -12.44
C SER A 79 -5.90 28.87 -13.34
N PHE A 80 -7.10 29.04 -12.78
CA PHE A 80 -8.36 29.26 -13.51
C PHE A 80 -8.67 28.19 -14.56
N SER A 81 -8.27 26.95 -14.28
CA SER A 81 -8.53 25.79 -15.13
C SER A 81 -9.27 24.70 -14.35
N SER A 82 -9.85 23.74 -15.06
CA SER A 82 -10.50 22.57 -14.45
C SER A 82 -9.95 21.26 -15.03
N LEU A 83 -10.04 20.20 -14.24
CA LEU A 83 -9.71 18.84 -14.67
C LEU A 83 -10.98 18.09 -15.06
N ARG A 84 -10.92 17.41 -16.20
CA ARG A 84 -11.96 16.47 -16.63
C ARG A 84 -11.83 15.15 -15.87
N ARG A 85 -12.91 14.39 -15.80
CA ARG A 85 -12.95 13.09 -15.12
C ARG A 85 -11.87 12.13 -15.64
N GLN A 86 -11.65 12.15 -16.96
CA GLN A 86 -10.68 11.29 -17.63
C GLN A 86 -9.24 11.71 -17.32
N GLU A 87 -8.98 13.01 -17.21
CA GLU A 87 -7.66 13.53 -16.79
C GLU A 87 -7.37 13.13 -15.34
N VAL A 88 -8.35 13.26 -14.44
CA VAL A 88 -8.24 12.81 -13.04
C VAL A 88 -7.98 11.30 -12.96
N TYR A 89 -8.66 10.51 -13.78
CA TYR A 89 -8.48 9.06 -13.80
C TYR A 89 -7.09 8.65 -14.31
N VAL A 90 -6.58 9.32 -15.36
CA VAL A 90 -5.20 9.11 -15.83
C VAL A 90 -4.20 9.46 -14.73
N LEU A 91 -4.39 10.58 -14.04
CA LEU A 91 -3.53 10.98 -12.93
C LEU A 91 -3.58 9.99 -11.77
N PHE A 92 -4.76 9.46 -11.43
CA PHE A 92 -4.92 8.43 -10.41
C PHE A 92 -4.09 7.18 -10.73
N TYR A 93 -4.25 6.63 -11.93
CA TYR A 93 -3.49 5.45 -12.34
C TYR A 93 -1.99 5.69 -12.40
N VAL A 94 -1.57 6.83 -12.97
CA VAL A 94 -0.16 7.13 -13.09
C VAL A 94 0.45 7.37 -11.71
N ALA A 95 -0.22 8.11 -10.82
CA ALA A 95 0.22 8.33 -9.45
C ALA A 95 0.39 7.01 -8.69
N GLY A 96 -0.62 6.13 -8.73
CA GLY A 96 -0.51 4.83 -8.07
C GLY A 96 0.59 3.96 -8.65
N SER A 97 0.71 3.92 -9.99
CA SER A 97 1.74 3.12 -10.64
C SER A 97 3.17 3.63 -10.37
N LEU A 98 3.38 4.95 -10.30
CA LEU A 98 4.68 5.55 -10.01
C LEU A 98 5.05 5.28 -8.56
N ILE A 99 4.15 5.57 -7.62
CA ILE A 99 4.43 5.41 -6.18
C ILE A 99 4.65 3.93 -5.83
N ALA A 100 3.88 3.01 -6.42
CA ALA A 100 4.07 1.57 -6.24
C ALA A 100 5.33 1.02 -6.96
N ALA A 101 5.71 1.60 -8.09
CA ALA A 101 6.95 1.20 -8.78
C ALA A 101 8.20 1.66 -8.01
N GLU A 102 8.11 2.76 -7.27
CA GLU A 102 9.21 3.31 -6.47
C GLU A 102 9.56 2.42 -5.28
N THR A 103 8.56 1.82 -4.63
CA THR A 103 8.77 0.85 -3.55
C THR A 103 9.53 -0.37 -4.06
N GLY A 104 10.84 -0.42 -3.76
CA GLY A 104 11.75 -1.48 -4.19
C GLY A 104 12.61 -1.18 -5.42
N ALA A 105 12.50 0.02 -5.99
CA ALA A 105 13.27 0.47 -7.15
C ALA A 105 14.44 1.38 -6.75
N PHE A 106 14.39 2.66 -7.15
CA PHE A 106 15.39 3.67 -6.82
C PHE A 106 15.50 3.91 -5.32
N GLU A 107 14.39 3.80 -4.59
CA GLU A 107 14.37 3.80 -3.13
C GLU A 107 15.27 2.69 -2.57
N GLY A 108 15.21 1.49 -3.15
CA GLY A 108 16.03 0.35 -2.76
C GLY A 108 17.53 0.58 -2.99
N LEU A 109 17.90 1.26 -4.09
CA LEU A 109 19.31 1.61 -4.34
C LEU A 109 19.85 2.61 -3.30
N LEU A 110 19.05 3.60 -2.92
CA LEU A 110 19.40 4.56 -1.86
C LEU A 110 19.51 3.87 -0.49
N TYR A 111 18.59 2.97 -0.18
CA TYR A 111 18.67 2.17 1.03
C TYR A 111 19.94 1.30 1.06
N ASN A 112 20.25 0.62 -0.04
CA ASN A 112 21.46 -0.22 -0.12
C ASN A 112 22.74 0.62 0.01
N GLN A 113 22.77 1.82 -0.58
CA GLN A 113 23.86 2.77 -0.39
C GLN A 113 24.04 3.15 1.09
N TYR A 114 22.94 3.45 1.79
CA TYR A 114 22.96 3.72 3.22
C TYR A 114 23.43 2.51 4.03
N LEU A 115 22.91 1.31 3.73
CA LEU A 115 23.22 0.07 4.44
C LEU A 115 24.72 -0.21 4.44
N VAL A 116 25.37 -0.11 3.27
CA VAL A 116 26.82 -0.33 3.10
C VAL A 116 27.65 0.70 3.87
N GLN A 117 27.18 1.94 3.97
CA GLN A 117 27.88 3.01 4.70
C GLN A 117 27.60 3.01 6.21
N SER A 118 26.54 2.34 6.65
CA SER A 118 26.00 2.44 8.00
C SER A 118 27.02 2.03 9.08
N PRO A 119 27.04 2.71 10.25
CA PRO A 119 27.93 2.35 11.35
C PRO A 119 27.71 0.91 11.81
N ALA A 120 26.46 0.44 11.85
CA ALA A 120 26.12 -0.92 12.22
C ALA A 120 26.74 -1.94 11.24
N ALA A 121 26.56 -1.78 9.93
CA ALA A 121 27.14 -2.71 8.96
C ALA A 121 28.68 -2.73 9.01
N LYS A 122 29.32 -1.60 9.33
CA LYS A 122 30.78 -1.53 9.53
C LYS A 122 31.21 -2.22 10.83
N GLN A 123 30.50 -2.01 11.93
CA GLN A 123 30.79 -2.61 13.24
C GLN A 123 30.63 -4.14 13.22
N PHE A 124 29.58 -4.63 12.59
CA PHE A 124 29.35 -6.08 12.42
C PHE A 124 30.20 -6.72 11.30
N GLY A 125 31.01 -5.93 10.59
CA GLY A 125 31.85 -6.42 9.48
C GLY A 125 31.07 -6.87 8.23
N ILE A 126 29.75 -6.62 8.19
CA ILE A 126 28.86 -7.03 7.10
C ILE A 126 29.06 -6.15 5.86
N ALA A 127 29.49 -4.89 6.04
CA ALA A 127 29.65 -3.94 4.94
C ALA A 127 30.51 -4.47 3.77
N LYS A 128 31.55 -5.26 4.06
CA LYS A 128 32.43 -5.88 3.04
C LYS A 128 31.90 -7.21 2.49
N LEU A 129 30.94 -7.81 3.18
CA LEU A 129 30.27 -9.06 2.75
C LEU A 129 29.14 -8.78 1.76
N ILE A 130 28.67 -7.53 1.68
CA ILE A 130 27.63 -7.14 0.72
C ILE A 130 28.19 -7.27 -0.70
N PRO A 131 27.57 -8.08 -1.58
CA PRO A 131 28.06 -8.28 -2.94
C PRO A 131 27.94 -7.01 -3.78
N GLY A 132 28.88 -6.82 -4.72
CA GLY A 132 28.90 -5.67 -5.63
C GLY A 132 27.69 -5.57 -6.58
N TRP A 133 26.90 -6.64 -6.72
CA TRP A 133 25.65 -6.64 -7.48
C TRP A 133 24.45 -6.09 -6.68
N VAL A 134 24.56 -5.98 -5.34
CA VAL A 134 23.55 -5.35 -4.47
C VAL A 134 23.82 -3.85 -4.34
N ALA A 135 25.07 -3.50 -4.02
CA ALA A 135 25.55 -2.14 -3.94
C ALA A 135 27.07 -2.09 -4.13
N PRO A 136 27.63 -0.97 -4.62
CA PRO A 136 29.07 -0.74 -4.65
C PRO A 136 29.69 -0.78 -3.26
N GLN A 137 30.97 -1.14 -3.20
CA GLN A 137 31.72 -1.19 -1.93
C GLN A 137 31.83 0.19 -1.27
N PRO A 138 31.97 0.28 0.07
CA PRO A 138 32.04 1.56 0.78
C PRO A 138 33.12 2.52 0.27
N ASP A 139 34.23 1.96 -0.24
CA ASP A 139 35.41 2.70 -0.71
C ASP A 139 35.33 3.08 -2.20
N SER A 140 34.23 2.73 -2.89
CA SER A 140 34.02 3.07 -4.30
C SER A 140 33.80 4.58 -4.48
N PHE A 141 34.35 5.13 -5.57
CA PHE A 141 34.10 6.52 -5.99
C PHE A 141 32.62 6.84 -6.16
N ALA A 142 31.80 5.87 -6.59
CA ALA A 142 30.36 6.03 -6.74
C ALA A 142 29.67 6.43 -5.42
N ILE A 143 30.15 5.84 -4.32
CA ILE A 143 29.61 5.98 -2.98
C ILE A 143 30.12 7.26 -2.32
N ILE A 144 31.38 7.62 -2.59
CA ILE A 144 32.04 8.85 -2.10
C ILE A 144 31.44 10.10 -2.79
N GLU A 145 31.30 10.07 -4.11
CA GLU A 145 30.75 11.18 -4.91
C GLU A 145 29.23 11.26 -4.86
N ARG A 146 28.57 10.28 -4.21
CA ARG A 146 27.10 10.18 -4.09
C ARG A 146 26.41 10.24 -5.45
N THR A 147 26.96 9.51 -6.41
CA THR A 147 26.44 9.46 -7.78
C THR A 147 26.03 8.06 -8.17
N PHE A 148 24.86 7.95 -8.81
CA PHE A 148 24.42 6.72 -9.46
C PHE A 148 24.98 6.57 -10.88
N LEU A 149 25.63 7.61 -11.41
CA LEU A 149 26.19 7.65 -12.77
C LEU A 149 27.65 7.16 -12.79
N HIS A 150 27.94 6.06 -12.10
CA HIS A 150 29.26 5.43 -12.07
C HIS A 150 29.16 3.96 -12.47
N SER A 151 30.20 3.40 -13.08
CA SER A 151 30.18 2.01 -13.59
C SER A 151 29.94 0.97 -12.50
N ASP A 152 30.32 1.26 -11.27
CA ASP A 152 30.10 0.36 -10.13
C ASP A 152 28.61 0.15 -9.81
N TRP A 153 27.74 1.10 -10.18
CA TRP A 153 26.29 0.94 -10.08
C TRP A 153 25.68 0.20 -11.27
N ALA A 154 26.45 -0.07 -12.34
CA ALA A 154 25.90 -0.69 -13.55
C ALA A 154 25.27 -2.06 -13.26
N MET A 155 25.94 -2.92 -12.49
CA MET A 155 25.42 -4.25 -12.18
C MET A 155 24.14 -4.19 -11.30
N PRO A 156 24.09 -3.46 -10.17
CA PRO A 156 22.84 -3.27 -9.42
C PRO A 156 21.70 -2.69 -10.26
N ILE A 157 21.97 -1.67 -11.08
CA ILE A 157 20.95 -1.03 -11.93
C ILE A 157 20.42 -2.01 -12.99
N VAL A 158 21.30 -2.76 -13.65
CA VAL A 158 20.88 -3.77 -14.64
C VAL A 158 20.01 -4.84 -14.00
N LEU A 159 20.40 -5.37 -12.83
CA LEU A 159 19.59 -6.35 -12.11
C LEU A 159 18.24 -5.78 -11.68
N LEU A 160 18.21 -4.53 -11.22
CA LEU A 160 16.96 -3.83 -10.87
C LEU A 160 16.05 -3.70 -12.08
N VAL A 161 16.56 -3.24 -13.23
CA VAL A 161 15.76 -3.06 -14.45
C VAL A 161 15.27 -4.42 -14.98
N LEU A 162 16.11 -5.45 -14.98
CA LEU A 162 15.69 -6.81 -15.36
C LEU A 162 14.64 -7.36 -14.40
N GLY A 163 14.83 -7.16 -13.09
CA GLY A 163 13.86 -7.51 -12.05
C GLY A 163 12.51 -6.83 -12.27
N MET A 164 12.51 -5.54 -12.58
CA MET A 164 11.30 -4.79 -12.92
C MET A 164 10.58 -5.34 -14.15
N ILE A 165 11.31 -5.67 -15.21
CA ILE A 165 10.73 -6.23 -16.44
C ILE A 165 10.11 -7.59 -16.14
N ILE A 166 10.84 -8.48 -15.45
CA ILE A 166 10.34 -9.80 -15.06
C ILE A 166 9.10 -9.65 -14.17
N TRP A 167 9.17 -8.78 -13.18
CA TRP A 167 8.04 -8.51 -12.28
C TRP A 167 6.83 -7.98 -13.04
N ARG A 168 7.04 -7.10 -14.02
CA ARG A 168 5.95 -6.56 -14.83
C ARG A 168 5.32 -7.62 -15.71
N ILE A 169 6.12 -8.50 -16.34
CA ILE A 169 5.62 -9.64 -17.12
C ILE A 169 4.81 -10.57 -16.21
N ASN A 170 5.34 -10.92 -15.04
CA ASN A 170 4.66 -11.77 -14.07
C ASN A 170 3.32 -11.14 -13.63
N TRP A 171 3.34 -9.86 -13.26
CA TRP A 171 2.15 -9.13 -12.84
C TRP A 171 1.08 -9.12 -13.93
N PHE A 172 1.44 -8.78 -15.18
CA PHE A 172 0.47 -8.77 -16.28
C PHE A 172 -0.06 -10.17 -16.59
N THR A 173 0.80 -11.18 -16.61
CA THR A 173 0.40 -12.56 -16.93
C THR A 173 -0.55 -13.10 -15.87
N MET A 174 -0.22 -12.94 -14.58
CA MET A 174 -1.05 -13.38 -13.48
C MET A 174 -2.37 -12.60 -13.41
N SER A 175 -2.30 -11.28 -13.57
CA SER A 175 -3.50 -10.42 -13.58
C SER A 175 -4.44 -10.79 -14.73
N TYR A 176 -3.89 -11.07 -15.93
CA TYR A 176 -4.67 -11.48 -17.08
C TYR A 176 -5.27 -12.88 -16.92
N ALA A 177 -4.51 -13.83 -16.35
CA ALA A 177 -5.01 -15.17 -16.07
C ALA A 177 -6.16 -15.14 -15.05
N LEU A 178 -5.99 -14.42 -13.95
CA LEU A 178 -7.04 -14.20 -12.94
C LEU A 178 -8.24 -13.48 -13.54
N PHE A 179 -8.03 -12.50 -14.42
CA PHE A 179 -9.11 -11.84 -15.15
C PHE A 179 -9.90 -12.82 -16.01
N ARG A 180 -9.24 -13.65 -16.82
CA ARG A 180 -9.92 -14.65 -17.65
C ARG A 180 -10.71 -15.65 -16.79
N LEU A 181 -10.14 -16.10 -15.68
CA LEU A 181 -10.81 -17.03 -14.76
C LEU A 181 -12.06 -16.39 -14.13
N THR A 182 -11.89 -15.22 -13.51
CA THR A 182 -12.98 -14.57 -12.77
C THR A 182 -14.04 -13.96 -13.68
N SER A 183 -13.66 -13.37 -14.80
CA SER A 183 -14.58 -12.65 -15.69
C SER A 183 -15.19 -13.54 -16.78
N ASP A 184 -14.42 -14.40 -17.45
CA ASP A 184 -14.96 -15.19 -18.57
C ASP A 184 -15.58 -16.50 -18.09
N TYR A 185 -14.91 -17.19 -17.16
CA TYR A 185 -15.38 -18.47 -16.64
C TYR A 185 -16.39 -18.29 -15.51
N GLU A 186 -16.04 -17.56 -14.45
CA GLU A 186 -16.93 -17.38 -13.29
C GLU A 186 -17.96 -16.25 -13.48
N ARG A 187 -17.75 -15.36 -14.45
CA ARG A 187 -18.64 -14.23 -14.78
C ARG A 187 -18.93 -13.32 -13.59
N LEU A 188 -17.96 -13.19 -12.70
CA LEU A 188 -18.04 -12.32 -11.53
C LEU A 188 -17.82 -10.85 -11.91
N PRO A 189 -18.52 -9.91 -11.27
CA PRO A 189 -18.24 -8.49 -11.43
C PRO A 189 -16.94 -8.13 -10.71
N PHE A 190 -16.25 -7.10 -11.21
CA PHE A 190 -15.10 -6.55 -10.51
C PHE A 190 -15.55 -5.73 -9.30
N PRO A 191 -15.24 -6.13 -8.06
CA PRO A 191 -15.79 -5.48 -6.88
C PRO A 191 -15.22 -4.06 -6.66
N PHE A 192 -13.93 -3.84 -6.94
CA PHE A 192 -13.25 -2.58 -6.61
C PHE A 192 -13.12 -1.58 -7.76
N ALA A 193 -13.24 -2.04 -9.02
CA ALA A 193 -13.07 -1.15 -10.17
C ALA A 193 -14.13 -0.02 -10.22
N PRO A 194 -15.43 -0.30 -9.98
CA PRO A 194 -16.45 0.76 -9.93
C PRO A 194 -16.22 1.73 -8.77
N VAL A 195 -15.81 1.23 -7.60
CA VAL A 195 -15.54 2.03 -6.41
C VAL A 195 -14.43 3.04 -6.67
N ASN A 196 -13.27 2.57 -7.14
CA ASN A 196 -12.12 3.44 -7.41
C ASN A 196 -12.47 4.49 -8.48
N ALA A 197 -13.22 4.10 -9.51
CA ALA A 197 -13.67 5.02 -10.56
C ALA A 197 -14.72 6.04 -10.05
N GLN A 198 -15.62 5.65 -9.15
CA GLN A 198 -16.55 6.57 -8.50
C GLN A 198 -15.81 7.57 -7.59
N GLY A 199 -14.76 7.14 -6.89
CA GLY A 199 -13.90 8.03 -6.11
C GLY A 199 -13.21 9.10 -6.98
N ALA A 200 -12.59 8.67 -8.08
CA ALA A 200 -11.99 9.60 -9.05
C ALA A 200 -13.03 10.54 -9.68
N THR A 201 -14.24 10.04 -9.95
CA THR A 201 -15.35 10.84 -10.48
C THR A 201 -15.81 11.89 -9.48
N ALA A 202 -15.91 11.54 -8.19
CA ALA A 202 -16.29 12.47 -7.13
C ALA A 202 -15.30 13.65 -7.03
N LEU A 203 -13.99 13.38 -7.12
CA LEU A 203 -12.96 14.43 -7.10
C LEU A 203 -12.96 15.31 -8.36
N ALA A 204 -13.33 14.74 -9.51
CA ALA A 204 -13.48 15.53 -10.72
C ALA A 204 -14.72 16.45 -10.66
N GLU A 205 -15.83 15.98 -10.09
CA GLU A 205 -17.06 16.77 -9.92
C GLU A 205 -16.86 17.98 -9.00
N THR A 206 -16.04 17.84 -7.94
CA THR A 206 -15.70 18.96 -7.04
C THR A 206 -14.85 20.03 -7.72
N THR A 207 -13.96 19.63 -8.64
CA THR A 207 -13.15 20.55 -9.44
C THR A 207 -14.03 21.37 -10.40
N GLN A 208 -15.17 20.82 -10.82
CA GLN A 208 -16.13 21.49 -11.70
C GLN A 208 -17.16 22.35 -10.94
N GLY A 209 -17.06 22.43 -9.60
CA GLY A 209 -17.99 23.21 -8.78
C GLY A 209 -19.38 22.59 -8.65
N VAL A 210 -19.53 21.30 -8.93
CA VAL A 210 -20.81 20.59 -8.81
C VAL A 210 -20.91 19.98 -7.41
N GLU A 211 -21.73 20.58 -6.55
CA GLU A 211 -21.99 20.06 -5.21
C GLU A 211 -23.03 18.93 -5.24
N THR A 212 -22.57 17.68 -5.36
CA THR A 212 -23.40 16.48 -5.22
C THR A 212 -23.39 15.94 -3.78
N TRP A 213 -24.24 14.95 -3.48
CA TRP A 213 -24.23 14.23 -2.21
C TRP A 213 -22.83 13.63 -1.89
N ARG A 214 -22.05 13.30 -2.93
CA ARG A 214 -20.68 12.78 -2.83
C ARG A 214 -19.75 13.77 -2.13
N TRP A 215 -19.93 15.07 -2.35
CA TRP A 215 -19.13 16.10 -1.67
C TRP A 215 -19.35 16.10 -0.16
N ARG A 216 -20.59 15.88 0.30
CA ARG A 216 -20.91 15.81 1.73
C ARG A 216 -20.25 14.61 2.40
N VAL A 217 -20.33 13.44 1.76
CA VAL A 217 -19.69 12.21 2.25
C VAL A 217 -18.17 12.34 2.23
N PHE A 218 -17.60 12.89 1.16
CA PHE A 218 -16.18 13.19 1.07
C PHE A 218 -15.72 14.13 2.19
N SER A 219 -16.43 15.23 2.43
CA SER A 219 -16.10 16.20 3.48
C SER A 219 -16.18 15.60 4.88
N ALA A 220 -17.20 14.78 5.15
CA ALA A 220 -17.32 14.06 6.43
C ALA A 220 -16.15 13.07 6.62
N GLY A 221 -15.83 12.28 5.60
CA GLY A 221 -14.69 11.37 5.61
C GLY A 221 -13.36 12.10 5.80
N ALA A 222 -13.17 13.22 5.11
CA ALA A 222 -11.99 14.07 5.24
C ALA A 222 -11.84 14.64 6.67
N MET A 223 -12.93 15.09 7.29
CA MET A 223 -12.90 15.59 8.67
C MET A 223 -12.60 14.48 9.68
N ILE A 224 -13.20 13.29 9.51
CA ILE A 224 -12.89 12.13 10.36
C ILE A 224 -11.41 11.75 10.21
N GLY A 225 -10.92 11.68 8.96
CA GLY A 225 -9.53 11.39 8.65
C GLY A 225 -8.56 12.42 9.20
N LEU A 226 -8.91 13.71 9.16
CA LEU A 226 -8.09 14.79 9.72
C LEU A 226 -8.01 14.70 11.24
N VAL A 227 -9.15 14.54 11.93
CA VAL A 227 -9.18 14.42 13.40
C VAL A 227 -8.42 13.18 13.84
N PHE A 228 -8.73 12.03 13.25
CA PHE A 228 -8.06 10.78 13.59
C PHE A 228 -6.58 10.83 13.22
N GLY A 229 -6.21 11.31 12.04
CA GLY A 229 -4.82 11.44 11.61
C GLY A 229 -4.01 12.40 12.48
N THR A 230 -4.65 13.47 13.00
CA THR A 230 -3.99 14.38 13.94
C THR A 230 -3.66 13.69 15.25
N ILE A 231 -4.59 12.91 15.79
CA ILE A 231 -4.42 12.21 17.08
C ILE A 231 -3.51 10.98 16.94
N TYR A 232 -3.70 10.20 15.87
CA TYR A 232 -3.06 8.90 15.67
C TYR A 232 -1.70 9.00 14.99
N VAL A 233 -1.46 9.99 14.12
CA VAL A 233 -0.21 10.10 13.36
C VAL A 233 0.55 11.37 13.74
N ALA A 234 -0.09 12.54 13.63
CA ALA A 234 0.61 13.82 13.79
C ALA A 234 1.07 14.06 15.23
N LEU A 235 0.24 13.76 16.23
CA LEU A 235 0.60 13.95 17.64
C LEU A 235 1.84 13.13 18.03
N PRO A 236 1.91 11.81 17.78
CA PRO A 236 3.14 11.03 18.00
C PRO A 236 4.35 11.57 17.22
N ALA A 237 4.18 11.95 15.95
CA ALA A 237 5.28 12.43 15.12
C ALA A 237 5.85 13.78 15.59
N ILE A 238 4.99 14.75 15.90
CA ILE A 238 5.38 16.07 16.37
C ILE A 238 5.98 15.98 17.78
N THR A 239 5.36 15.20 18.67
CA THR A 239 5.85 15.05 20.03
C THR A 239 7.14 14.24 20.08
N GLY A 240 7.30 13.20 19.27
CA GLY A 240 8.57 12.45 19.18
C GLY A 240 9.72 13.26 18.59
N ALA A 241 9.44 14.31 17.81
CA ALA A 241 10.47 15.23 17.33
C ALA A 241 10.90 16.28 18.37
N LEU A 242 10.03 16.58 19.36
CA LEU A 242 10.23 17.65 20.34
C LEU A 242 10.53 17.14 21.75
N LEU A 243 10.05 15.95 22.09
CA LEU A 243 10.15 15.31 23.41
C LEU A 243 11.00 14.05 23.32
N THR A 244 11.54 13.62 24.46
CA THR A 244 12.28 12.35 24.56
C THR A 244 11.39 11.13 24.32
N GLU A 245 10.12 11.21 24.72
CA GLU A 245 9.12 10.17 24.51
C GLU A 245 7.90 10.75 23.76
N PRO A 246 7.48 10.14 22.64
CA PRO A 246 6.32 10.59 21.91
C PRO A 246 5.03 10.34 22.71
N ILE A 247 4.12 11.31 22.69
CA ILE A 247 2.78 11.13 23.27
C ILE A 247 1.97 10.25 22.32
N GLN A 248 1.86 8.97 22.67
CA GLN A 248 1.08 7.98 21.94
C GLN A 248 -0.17 7.59 22.74
N LEU A 249 -1.33 8.09 22.30
CA LEU A 249 -2.62 7.72 22.90
C LEU A 249 -3.05 6.30 22.51
N ILE A 250 -2.67 5.87 21.31
CA ILE A 250 -2.98 4.55 20.77
C ILE A 250 -1.68 3.97 20.21
N PRO A 251 -1.32 2.71 20.54
CA PRO A 251 -0.10 2.09 20.04
C PRO A 251 -0.06 2.02 18.50
N ILE A 252 1.12 2.28 17.95
CA ILE A 252 1.44 2.21 16.52
C ILE A 252 2.54 1.16 16.36
N PRO A 253 2.52 0.28 15.34
CA PRO A 253 1.50 0.16 14.28
C PRO A 253 0.24 -0.62 14.70
N PHE A 254 0.33 -1.44 15.74
CA PHE A 254 -0.76 -2.24 16.27
C PHE A 254 -0.50 -2.59 17.74
N VAL A 255 -1.55 -2.99 18.44
CA VAL A 255 -1.44 -3.63 19.75
C VAL A 255 -1.12 -5.10 19.51
N ASP A 256 0.05 -5.54 19.93
CA ASP A 256 0.45 -6.94 19.84
C ASP A 256 -0.16 -7.75 21.00
N PHE A 257 -0.99 -8.73 20.67
CA PHE A 257 -1.58 -9.65 21.63
C PHE A 257 -0.86 -11.00 21.68
N THR A 258 0.13 -11.22 20.81
CA THR A 258 0.84 -12.51 20.65
C THR A 258 1.48 -12.99 21.96
N GLN A 259 2.01 -12.07 22.77
CA GLN A 259 2.58 -12.40 24.07
C GLN A 259 1.53 -12.96 25.05
N VAL A 260 0.29 -12.48 24.96
CA VAL A 260 -0.81 -12.91 25.83
C VAL A 260 -1.48 -14.16 25.29
N THR A 261 -1.78 -14.18 23.99
CA THR A 261 -2.48 -15.29 23.30
C THR A 261 -1.57 -16.49 23.09
N GLY A 262 -0.26 -16.29 23.01
CA GLY A 262 0.75 -17.35 22.86
C GLY A 262 0.72 -18.41 23.96
N ASN A 263 0.12 -18.10 25.13
CA ASN A 263 -0.11 -19.08 26.19
C ASN A 263 -1.16 -20.13 25.83
N PHE A 264 -2.09 -19.81 24.91
CA PHE A 264 -3.20 -20.68 24.52
C PHE A 264 -3.13 -21.11 23.05
N ILE A 265 -2.60 -20.25 22.19
CA ILE A 265 -2.53 -20.43 20.74
C ILE A 265 -1.09 -20.16 20.29
N PRO A 266 -0.19 -21.17 20.37
CA PRO A 266 1.22 -20.98 20.07
C PRO A 266 1.46 -20.60 18.61
N ALA A 267 2.56 -19.88 18.36
CA ALA A 267 3.02 -19.47 17.03
C ALA A 267 1.99 -18.70 16.17
N THR A 268 0.98 -18.08 16.79
CA THR A 268 -0.07 -17.33 16.08
C THR A 268 0.07 -15.84 16.34
N PRO A 269 0.54 -15.05 15.36
CA PRO A 269 0.63 -13.61 15.50
C PRO A 269 -0.78 -13.02 15.51
N LEU A 270 -1.21 -12.49 16.65
CA LEU A 270 -2.48 -11.80 16.82
C LEU A 270 -2.22 -10.38 17.25
N GLY A 271 -2.66 -9.43 16.44
CA GLY A 271 -2.58 -8.02 16.74
C GLY A 271 -3.88 -7.30 16.39
N PHE A 272 -4.14 -6.20 17.09
CA PHE A 272 -5.22 -5.29 16.75
C PHE A 272 -4.65 -3.98 16.25
N THR A 273 -5.01 -3.63 15.02
CA THR A 273 -4.70 -2.32 14.48
C THR A 273 -5.86 -1.38 14.75
N ALA A 274 -5.58 -0.25 15.40
CA ALA A 274 -6.56 0.80 15.63
C ALA A 274 -6.73 1.74 14.42
N HIS A 275 -6.03 1.47 13.31
CA HIS A 275 -6.18 2.22 12.08
C HIS A 275 -7.63 2.16 11.56
N LEU A 276 -8.20 3.31 11.20
CA LEU A 276 -9.55 3.38 10.62
C LEU A 276 -9.64 2.87 9.17
N GLY A 277 -8.50 2.73 8.48
CA GLY A 277 -8.44 2.31 7.07
C GLY A 277 -9.21 1.02 6.80
N PRO A 278 -8.93 -0.10 7.51
CA PRO A 278 -9.67 -1.35 7.37
C PRO A 278 -11.18 -1.22 7.61
N ILE A 279 -11.62 -0.31 8.49
CA ILE A 279 -13.04 -0.08 8.76
C ILE A 279 -13.72 0.52 7.52
N PHE A 280 -13.13 1.58 6.95
CA PHE A 280 -13.68 2.21 5.75
C PHE A 280 -13.60 1.32 4.52
N VAL A 281 -12.54 0.53 4.39
CA VAL A 281 -12.43 -0.49 3.33
C VAL A 281 -13.53 -1.54 3.51
N GLY A 282 -13.76 -2.01 4.73
CA GLY A 282 -14.83 -2.97 5.05
C GLY A 282 -16.25 -2.50 4.72
N LEU A 283 -16.52 -1.19 4.67
CA LEU A 283 -17.81 -0.65 4.23
C LEU A 283 -18.07 -0.82 2.73
N VAL A 284 -17.03 -1.12 1.96
CA VAL A 284 -17.03 -1.13 0.50
C VAL A 284 -16.73 -2.53 -0.06
N VAL A 285 -16.05 -3.38 0.71
CA VAL A 285 -15.73 -4.75 0.32
C VAL A 285 -17.00 -5.61 0.32
N PRO A 286 -17.18 -6.52 -0.67
CA PRO A 286 -18.27 -7.49 -0.65
C PRO A 286 -18.30 -8.29 0.65
N PHE A 287 -19.50 -8.52 1.20
CA PHE A 287 -19.72 -9.25 2.44
C PHE A 287 -19.03 -10.62 2.41
N TRP A 288 -19.18 -11.38 1.31
CA TRP A 288 -18.51 -12.67 1.17
C TRP A 288 -16.99 -12.57 1.08
N GLY A 289 -16.46 -11.44 0.59
CA GLY A 289 -15.04 -11.13 0.66
C GLY A 289 -14.57 -10.96 2.11
N VAL A 290 -15.33 -10.25 2.94
CA VAL A 290 -15.05 -10.07 4.38
C VAL A 290 -15.15 -11.40 5.13
N VAL A 291 -16.14 -12.24 4.81
CA VAL A 291 -16.24 -13.58 5.38
C VAL A 291 -15.05 -14.44 4.98
N GLY A 292 -14.62 -14.38 3.72
CA GLY A 292 -13.44 -15.08 3.23
C GLY A 292 -12.16 -14.68 3.95
N THR A 293 -11.92 -13.38 4.15
CA THR A 293 -10.75 -12.90 4.91
C THR A 293 -10.82 -13.33 6.38
N PHE A 294 -12.00 -13.31 7.00
CA PHE A 294 -12.20 -13.81 8.36
C PHE A 294 -11.92 -15.32 8.46
N ILE A 295 -12.42 -16.12 7.52
CA ILE A 295 -12.14 -17.57 7.47
C ILE A 295 -10.63 -17.80 7.28
N GLY A 296 -9.97 -17.02 6.43
CA GLY A 296 -8.51 -17.08 6.26
C GLY A 296 -7.75 -16.82 7.56
N LEU A 297 -8.17 -15.80 8.34
CA LEU A 297 -7.61 -15.53 9.66
C LEU A 297 -7.82 -16.69 10.64
N VAL A 298 -9.03 -17.25 10.71
CA VAL A 298 -9.34 -18.40 11.56
C VAL A 298 -8.53 -19.62 11.14
N ALA A 299 -8.42 -19.87 9.83
CA ALA A 299 -7.63 -20.97 9.30
C ALA A 299 -6.14 -20.82 9.67
N ALA A 300 -5.58 -19.61 9.57
CA ALA A 300 -4.21 -19.33 10.01
C ALA A 300 -4.05 -19.53 11.53
N ALA A 301 -5.00 -19.05 12.33
CA ALA A 301 -4.99 -19.20 13.79
C ALA A 301 -5.09 -20.65 14.26
N VAL A 302 -5.68 -21.53 13.45
CA VAL A 302 -5.73 -22.98 13.72
C VAL A 302 -4.51 -23.71 13.14
N ALA A 303 -4.07 -23.33 11.94
CA ALA A 303 -2.96 -23.98 11.25
C ALA A 303 -1.62 -23.73 11.94
N ASN A 304 -1.37 -22.52 12.46
CA ASN A 304 -0.09 -22.19 13.07
C ASN A 304 0.25 -23.06 14.31
N PRO A 305 -0.64 -23.23 15.30
CA PRO A 305 -0.40 -24.14 16.43
C PRO A 305 -0.15 -25.58 15.99
N LEU A 306 -0.88 -26.05 14.97
CA LEU A 306 -0.69 -27.38 14.41
C LEU A 306 0.70 -27.51 13.79
N LEU A 307 1.13 -26.54 12.98
CA LEU A 307 2.46 -26.53 12.35
C LEU A 307 3.61 -26.38 13.35
N TYR A 308 3.35 -25.79 14.52
CA TYR A 308 4.30 -25.69 15.63
C TYR A 308 4.42 -26.97 16.45
N THR A 309 3.32 -27.72 16.62
CA THR A 309 3.29 -28.91 17.49
C THR A 309 3.42 -30.22 16.72
N TRP A 310 3.01 -30.27 15.46
CA TRP A 310 3.00 -31.47 14.64
C TRP A 310 4.26 -31.61 13.82
N THR A 311 4.98 -32.71 14.06
CA THR A 311 6.15 -33.12 13.28
C THR A 311 5.77 -34.31 12.40
N PRO A 312 5.85 -34.20 11.06
CA PRO A 312 5.67 -35.33 10.17
C PRO A 312 6.72 -36.42 10.43
N ALA A 313 6.37 -37.70 10.22
CA ALA A 313 7.27 -38.84 10.49
C ALA A 313 8.60 -38.84 9.71
N TRP A 314 8.69 -38.05 8.62
CA TRP A 314 9.90 -37.89 7.81
C TRP A 314 10.76 -36.67 8.19
N ARG A 315 10.41 -35.92 9.25
CA ARG A 315 11.16 -34.75 9.71
C ARG A 315 11.48 -34.88 11.19
N GLU A 316 12.62 -34.30 11.60
CA GLU A 316 13.08 -34.30 12.99
C GLU A 316 12.43 -33.18 13.83
N GLU A 317 12.10 -32.04 13.21
CA GLU A 317 11.51 -30.87 13.87
C GLU A 317 10.15 -30.45 13.26
N PRO A 318 9.33 -29.67 13.97
CA PRO A 318 8.12 -29.05 13.43
C PRO A 318 8.39 -28.11 12.23
N TYR A 319 7.33 -27.56 11.64
CA TYR A 319 7.48 -26.54 10.58
C TYR A 319 7.85 -25.17 11.14
N LEU A 320 7.35 -24.83 12.33
CA LEU A 320 7.58 -23.54 12.98
C LEU A 320 8.53 -23.74 14.16
N ASN A 321 9.80 -23.40 13.97
CA ASN A 321 10.85 -23.62 14.99
C ASN A 321 11.39 -22.31 15.59
N LEU A 322 11.02 -21.17 15.01
CA LEU A 322 11.53 -19.85 15.42
C LEU A 322 10.74 -19.22 16.55
N TRP A 323 9.48 -19.61 16.74
CA TRP A 323 8.61 -19.00 17.76
C TRP A 323 8.87 -19.61 19.13
N GLN A 324 8.96 -18.76 20.14
CA GLN A 324 9.10 -19.12 21.54
C GLN A 324 8.02 -18.42 22.36
N GLN A 325 7.64 -19.03 23.47
CA GLN A 325 6.64 -18.45 24.37
C GLN A 325 7.14 -17.12 24.92
N GLY A 326 6.32 -16.07 24.78
CA GLY A 326 6.68 -14.70 25.15
C GLY A 326 7.26 -13.86 24.01
N MET A 327 7.55 -14.45 22.84
CA MET A 327 7.93 -13.68 21.66
C MET A 327 6.74 -12.86 21.13
N GLY A 328 6.98 -11.57 20.90
CA GLY A 328 6.07 -10.70 20.16
C GLY A 328 6.13 -10.95 18.65
N THR A 329 5.20 -10.36 17.91
CA THR A 329 5.21 -10.33 16.45
C THR A 329 6.38 -9.50 15.91
N ILE A 330 6.75 -8.44 16.65
CA ILE A 330 7.92 -7.60 16.41
C ILE A 330 8.58 -7.41 17.77
N GLU A 331 9.88 -7.70 17.87
CA GLU A 331 10.67 -7.29 19.04
C GLU A 331 10.99 -5.80 18.88
N THR A 332 10.32 -4.95 19.66
CA THR A 332 10.52 -3.50 19.71
C THR A 332 11.48 -3.08 20.80
#